data_AF-A0A7C0WPY1-F1
#
_entry.id   AF-A0A7C0WPY1-F1
#
_cell.length_a   1.000
_cell.length_b   1.000
_cell.length_c   1.000
_cell.angle_alpha   90.00
_cell.angle_beta   90.00
_cell.angle_gamma   90.00
#
_symmetry.space_group_name_H-M   'P 1'
#
loop_
_entity.id
_entity.type
_entity.pdbx_description
1 polymer ?
#
loop_
_entity_poly.entity_id
_entity_poly.type
_entity_poly.pdbx_seq_one_letter_code
_entity_poly.pdbx_strand_id
1 'polypeptide(L)'
;FAIYSLAVVLSAMALAKVGDRAARASGISHTFFGSLFLAAVTSLPELVVSMTALKLGALDLLVGNILGSNMINVSIVAFADIAYLPAAFRIPANMGWGQVFTGLMGIIAGSVVIVGLMHGQQGTAPGARRGKIGLESVVVLALYLVCMAGLYFGWGRG
;
A
#
# COMPACT_ATOMS: atom_id res chain seq x y z
N PHE A 1 5.39 -24.13 5.16
CA PHE A 1 4.69 -22.84 4.91
C PHE A 1 4.28 -22.16 6.22
N ALA A 2 3.37 -22.74 7.02
CA ALA A 2 2.86 -22.13 8.25
C ALA A 2 3.95 -21.65 9.25
N ILE A 3 5.02 -22.44 9.45
CA ILE A 3 6.13 -22.06 10.34
C ILE A 3 6.85 -20.79 9.84
N TYR A 4 7.09 -20.68 8.53
CA TYR A 4 7.73 -19.51 7.94
C TYR A 4 6.81 -18.29 7.98
N SER A 5 5.50 -18.45 7.71
CA SER A 5 4.52 -17.39 7.85
C SER A 5 4.46 -16.86 9.29
N LEU A 6 4.47 -17.77 10.28
CA LEU A 6 4.50 -17.40 11.69
C LEU A 6 5.79 -16.67 12.06
N ALA A 7 6.94 -17.15 11.57
CA ALA A 7 8.23 -16.49 11.80
C ALA A 7 8.23 -15.06 11.24
N VAL A 8 7.63 -14.84 10.06
CA VAL A 8 7.51 -13.49 9.47
C VAL A 8 6.61 -12.60 10.33
N VAL A 9 5.47 -13.09 10.79
CA VAL A 9 4.55 -12.32 11.65
C VAL A 9 5.23 -11.92 12.97
N LEU A 10 5.87 -12.87 13.65
CA LEU A 10 6.59 -12.60 14.89
C LEU A 10 7.74 -11.61 14.68
N SER A 11 8.46 -11.72 13.56
CA SER A 11 9.54 -10.81 13.21
C SER A 11 9.03 -9.39 12.94
N ALA A 12 7.91 -9.25 12.24
CA ALA A 12 7.26 -7.97 11.99
C ALA A 12 6.78 -7.31 13.30
N MET A 13 6.19 -8.08 14.21
CA MET A 13 5.78 -7.59 15.53
C MET A 13 6.98 -7.16 16.39
N ALA A 14 8.08 -7.93 16.37
CA ALA A 14 9.30 -7.58 17.08
C ALA A 14 9.92 -6.29 16.53
N LEU A 15 9.96 -6.13 15.20
CA LEU A 15 10.42 -4.92 14.54
C LEU A 15 9.61 -3.69 14.98
N ALA A 16 8.28 -3.81 15.00
CA ALA A 16 7.39 -2.73 15.43
C ALA A 16 7.73 -2.24 16.86
N LYS A 17 7.97 -3.17 17.78
CA LYS A 17 8.31 -2.87 19.17
C LYS A 17 9.69 -2.22 19.33
N VAL A 18 10.66 -2.60 18.48
CA VAL A 18 11.99 -1.98 18.46
C VAL A 18 11.91 -0.54 17.95
N GLY A 19 11.15 -0.28 16.88
CA GLY A 19 11.02 1.09 16.38
C GLY A 19 10.29 2.02 17.33
N ASP A 20 9.30 1.55 18.08
CA ASP A 20 8.67 2.36 19.14
C ASP A 20 9.68 2.78 20.24
N ARG A 21 10.68 1.93 20.54
CA ARG A 21 11.80 2.31 21.42
C ARG A 21 12.74 3.31 20.76
N ALA A 22 13.03 3.16 19.47
CA ALA A 22 13.85 4.11 18.71
C ALA A 22 13.16 5.50 18.56
N ALA A 23 11.83 5.52 18.44
CA ALA A 23 11.01 6.73 18.42
C ALA A 23 11.24 7.58 19.67
N ARG A 24 11.13 6.94 20.85
CA ARG A 24 11.33 7.60 22.15
C ARG A 24 12.72 8.18 22.33
N ALA A 25 13.74 7.56 21.74
CA ALA A 25 15.13 7.97 21.87
C ALA A 25 15.56 9.08 20.90
N SER A 26 14.84 9.26 19.78
CA SER A 26 15.27 10.13 18.67
C SER A 26 14.79 11.58 18.77
N GLY A 27 13.94 11.94 19.73
CA GLY A 27 13.45 13.31 19.93
C GLY A 27 12.57 13.84 18.80
N ILE A 28 12.27 13.03 17.79
CA ILE A 28 11.34 13.31 16.69
C ILE A 28 9.91 13.27 17.26
N SER A 29 9.01 14.11 16.73
CA SER A 29 7.59 14.07 17.10
C SER A 29 7.07 12.62 17.02
N HIS A 30 6.54 12.13 18.14
CA HIS A 30 6.01 10.77 18.28
C HIS A 30 5.02 10.42 17.16
N THR A 31 4.24 11.39 16.71
CA THR A 31 3.25 11.22 15.63
C THR A 31 3.92 11.07 14.28
N PHE A 32 4.96 11.86 13.99
CA PHE A 32 5.67 11.81 12.70
C PHE A 32 6.52 10.53 12.59
N PHE A 33 7.26 10.18 13.65
CA PHE A 33 7.99 8.93 13.67
C PHE A 33 7.01 7.74 13.62
N GLY A 34 5.93 7.80 14.41
CA GLY A 34 4.93 6.74 14.46
C GLY A 34 4.27 6.47 13.11
N SER A 35 3.88 7.51 12.37
CA SER A 35 3.25 7.35 11.06
C SER A 35 4.23 6.80 10.01
N LEU A 36 5.45 7.36 9.93
CA LEU A 36 6.48 6.89 9.00
C LEU A 36 6.93 5.46 9.31
N PHE A 37 7.16 5.17 10.58
CA PHE A 37 7.59 3.86 11.03
C PHE A 37 6.51 2.80 10.83
N LEU A 38 5.25 3.12 11.12
CA LEU A 38 4.12 2.24 10.83
C LEU A 38 4.00 1.94 9.34
N ALA A 39 4.12 2.96 8.48
CA ALA A 39 4.13 2.78 7.02
C ALA A 39 5.31 1.90 6.57
N ALA A 40 6.51 2.11 7.12
CA ALA A 40 7.68 1.30 6.76
C ALA A 40 7.55 -0.17 7.20
N VAL A 41 7.09 -0.43 8.43
CA VAL A 41 6.95 -1.79 8.96
C VAL A 41 5.84 -2.57 8.25
N THR A 42 4.77 -1.91 7.82
CA THR A 42 3.68 -2.57 7.08
C THR A 42 4.09 -2.95 5.66
N SER A 43 4.89 -2.11 4.97
CA SER A 43 5.37 -2.42 3.61
C SER A 43 6.65 -3.26 3.55
N LEU A 44 7.40 -3.42 4.65
CA LEU A 44 8.65 -4.19 4.66
C LEU A 44 8.46 -5.68 4.27
N PRO A 45 7.49 -6.42 4.85
CA PRO A 45 7.23 -7.80 4.50
C PRO A 45 6.86 -7.94 3.02
N GLU A 46 6.02 -7.04 2.51
CA GLU A 46 5.58 -6.99 1.12
C GLU A 46 6.77 -6.79 0.17
N LEU A 47 7.71 -5.91 0.53
CA LEU A 47 8.93 -5.66 -0.23
C LEU A 47 9.81 -6.91 -0.30
N VAL A 48 10.00 -7.61 0.82
CA VAL A 48 10.81 -8.84 0.87
C VAL A 48 10.19 -9.94 0.01
N VAL A 49 8.88 -10.15 0.09
CA VAL A 49 8.17 -11.14 -0.73
C VAL A 49 8.23 -10.77 -2.22
N SER A 50 7.99 -9.51 -2.57
CA SER A 50 8.08 -9.01 -3.95
C SER A 50 9.47 -9.20 -4.54
N MET A 51 10.52 -8.84 -3.80
CA MET A 51 11.91 -9.01 -4.23
C MET A 51 12.25 -10.49 -4.45
N THR A 52 11.74 -11.37 -3.58
CA THR A 52 11.95 -12.82 -3.69
C THR A 52 11.20 -13.39 -4.90
N ALA A 53 9.94 -13.00 -5.11
CA ALA A 53 9.14 -13.40 -6.26
C ALA A 53 9.78 -12.95 -7.60
N LEU A 54 10.32 -11.72 -7.64
CA LEU A 54 11.04 -11.20 -8.80
C LEU A 54 12.31 -12.02 -9.10
N LYS A 55 13.10 -12.35 -8.08
CA LYS A 55 14.30 -13.20 -8.23
C LYS A 55 13.96 -14.61 -8.71
N LEU A 56 12.82 -15.14 -8.32
CA LEU A 56 12.32 -16.46 -8.73
C LEU A 56 11.60 -16.44 -10.09
N GLY A 57 11.42 -15.26 -10.71
CA GLY A 57 10.64 -15.12 -11.95
C GLY A 57 9.14 -15.40 -11.79
N ALA A 58 8.64 -15.43 -10.55
CA ALA A 58 7.26 -15.76 -10.21
C ALA A 58 6.37 -14.51 -10.30
N LEU A 59 6.03 -14.10 -11.53
CA LEU A 59 5.23 -12.90 -11.79
C LEU A 59 3.82 -12.96 -11.16
N ASP A 60 3.16 -14.12 -11.18
CA ASP A 60 1.83 -14.27 -10.58
C ASP A 60 1.88 -14.08 -9.05
N LEU A 61 2.95 -14.56 -8.41
CA LEU A 61 3.18 -14.35 -6.97
C LEU A 61 3.50 -12.88 -6.66
N LEU A 62 4.31 -12.23 -7.50
CA LEU A 62 4.64 -10.81 -7.35
C LEU A 62 3.38 -9.94 -7.43
N VAL A 63 2.54 -10.17 -8.45
CA VAL A 63 1.28 -9.45 -8.64
C VAL A 63 0.31 -9.75 -7.49
N GLY A 64 0.15 -11.02 -7.14
CA GLY A 64 -0.72 -11.45 -6.04
C GLY A 64 -0.32 -10.82 -4.70
N ASN A 65 0.99 -10.70 -4.43
CA ASN A 65 1.49 -10.04 -3.23
C ASN A 65 1.18 -8.54 -3.21
N ILE A 66 1.38 -7.81 -4.31
CA ILE A 66 1.12 -6.37 -4.37
C ILE A 66 -0.38 -6.07 -4.21
N LEU A 67 -1.24 -6.78 -4.94
CA LEU A 67 -2.68 -6.55 -4.87
C LEU A 67 -3.29 -7.03 -3.56
N GLY A 68 -2.94 -8.25 -3.15
CA GLY A 68 -3.47 -8.88 -1.94
C GLY A 68 -3.14 -8.08 -0.70
N SER A 69 -1.91 -7.58 -0.58
CA SER A 69 -1.50 -6.78 0.57
C SER A 69 -2.20 -5.42 0.61
N ASN A 70 -2.39 -4.75 -0.54
CA ASN A 70 -3.19 -3.52 -0.61
C ASN A 70 -4.66 -3.75 -0.21
N MET A 71 -5.27 -4.86 -0.64
CA MET A 71 -6.64 -5.22 -0.25
C MET A 71 -6.74 -5.50 1.25
N ILE A 72 -5.79 -6.23 1.82
CA ILE A 72 -5.74 -6.51 3.27
C ILE A 72 -5.53 -5.23 4.07
N ASN A 73 -4.65 -4.31 3.63
CA ASN A 73 -4.42 -3.03 4.30
C ASN A 73 -5.72 -2.20 4.41
N VAL A 74 -6.48 -2.09 3.31
CA VAL A 74 -7.79 -1.40 3.34
C VAL A 74 -8.81 -2.17 4.17
N SER A 75 -8.82 -3.50 4.07
CA SER A 75 -9.76 -4.36 4.81
C SER A 75 -9.53 -4.28 6.31
N ILE A 76 -8.28 -4.27 6.78
CA ILE A 76 -7.95 -4.15 8.20
C ILE A 76 -8.48 -2.83 8.76
N VAL A 77 -8.32 -1.72 8.03
CA VAL A 77 -8.87 -0.42 8.43
C VAL A 77 -10.39 -0.48 8.48
N ALA A 78 -11.05 -1.06 7.48
CA ALA A 78 -12.51 -1.22 7.46
C ALA A 78 -13.02 -2.08 8.63
N PHE A 79 -12.36 -3.21 8.93
CA PHE A 79 -12.71 -4.05 10.06
C PHE A 79 -12.43 -3.36 11.39
N ALA A 80 -11.34 -2.59 11.51
CA ALA A 80 -11.03 -1.81 12.70
C ALA A 80 -12.12 -0.74 12.93
N ASP A 81 -12.54 -0.03 11.89
CA ASP A 81 -13.62 0.97 11.99
C ASP A 81 -14.94 0.34 12.46
N ILE A 82 -15.29 -0.85 11.95
CA ILE A 82 -16.49 -1.60 12.37
C ILE A 82 -16.36 -2.11 13.81
N ALA A 83 -15.22 -2.68 14.17
CA ALA A 83 -15.00 -3.33 15.46
C ALA A 83 -14.88 -2.32 16.62
N TYR A 84 -14.30 -1.15 16.38
CA TYR A 84 -13.99 -0.19 17.43
C TYR A 84 -15.06 0.89 17.66
N LEU A 85 -16.17 0.96 16.89
CA LEU A 85 -17.22 1.95 17.17
C LEU A 85 -18.65 1.64 16.65
N PRO A 86 -19.68 1.78 17.51
CA PRO A 86 -21.06 2.09 17.11
C PRO A 86 -21.27 3.54 16.59
N ALA A 87 -20.26 4.42 16.74
CA ALA A 87 -20.34 5.85 16.39
C ALA A 87 -19.33 6.34 15.31
N ALA A 88 -18.49 5.47 14.73
CA ALA A 88 -17.51 5.79 13.68
C ALA A 88 -18.11 5.79 12.28
N PHE A 89 -19.29 5.19 12.12
CA PHE A 89 -20.06 5.34 10.88
C PHE A 89 -20.63 6.76 10.71
N ARG A 90 -20.40 7.65 11.68
CA ARG A 90 -20.49 9.09 11.40
C ARG A 90 -19.29 9.45 10.53
N ILE A 91 -19.54 9.50 9.22
CA ILE A 91 -18.75 10.31 8.28
C ILE A 91 -18.42 11.59 9.05
N PRO A 92 -17.14 11.91 9.29
CA PRO A 92 -16.78 13.13 9.98
C PRO A 92 -17.53 14.26 9.29
N ALA A 93 -18.27 15.08 10.03
CA ALA A 93 -19.03 16.19 9.45
C ALA A 93 -18.12 17.17 8.66
N ASN A 94 -16.79 17.03 8.83
CA ASN A 94 -15.73 17.71 8.11
C ASN A 94 -14.99 16.83 7.08
N MET A 95 -15.62 15.82 6.47
CA MET A 95 -14.97 15.05 5.40
C MET A 95 -14.54 16.01 4.30
N GLY A 96 -13.23 16.28 4.26
CA GLY A 96 -12.67 17.27 3.37
C GLY A 96 -12.76 16.78 1.94
N TRP A 97 -12.97 17.68 0.99
CA TRP A 97 -12.98 17.35 -0.44
C TRP A 97 -11.70 16.63 -0.89
N GLY A 98 -10.57 16.86 -0.19
CA GLY A 98 -9.33 16.11 -0.42
C GLY A 98 -9.43 14.60 -0.12
N GLN A 99 -10.20 14.17 0.89
CA GLN A 99 -10.36 12.75 1.21
C GLN A 99 -11.20 12.03 0.14
N VAL A 100 -12.27 12.67 -0.31
CA VAL A 100 -13.12 12.17 -1.42
C VAL A 100 -12.30 12.09 -2.71
N PHE A 101 -11.51 13.12 -3.02
CA PHE A 101 -10.61 13.15 -4.18
C PHE A 101 -9.58 12.02 -4.11
N THR A 102 -8.92 11.82 -2.97
CA THR A 102 -7.94 10.74 -2.78
C THR A 102 -8.58 9.36 -2.97
N GLY A 103 -9.78 9.16 -2.42
CA GLY A 103 -10.53 7.91 -2.58
C GLY A 103 -10.89 7.63 -4.05
N LEU A 104 -11.39 8.62 -4.77
CA LEU A 104 -11.71 8.50 -6.20
C LEU A 104 -10.46 8.20 -7.04
N MET A 105 -9.35 8.89 -6.79
CA MET A 105 -8.08 8.62 -7.46
C MET A 105 -7.58 7.20 -7.16
N GLY A 106 -7.77 6.72 -5.93
CA GLY A 106 -7.45 5.33 -5.55
C GLY A 106 -8.27 4.30 -6.31
N ILE A 107 -9.57 4.53 -6.50
CA ILE A 107 -10.45 3.66 -7.29
C ILE A 107 -10.01 3.63 -8.76
N ILE A 108 -9.68 4.78 -9.34
CA ILE A 108 -9.22 4.90 -10.73
C ILE A 108 -7.87 4.20 -10.90
N ALA A 109 -6.92 4.41 -9.99
CA ALA A 109 -5.63 3.73 -10.04
C ALA A 109 -5.80 2.20 -9.91
N GLY A 110 -6.69 1.75 -9.01
CA GLY A 110 -7.03 0.34 -8.84
C GLY A 110 -7.63 -0.28 -10.10
N SER A 111 -8.55 0.43 -10.78
CA SER A 111 -9.16 -0.07 -12.02
C SER A 111 -8.15 -0.16 -13.18
N VAL A 112 -7.25 0.83 -13.32
CA VAL A 112 -6.14 0.77 -14.29
C VAL A 112 -5.24 -0.43 -14.02
N VAL A 113 -4.90 -0.71 -12.77
CA VAL A 113 -4.10 -1.89 -12.42
C VAL A 113 -4.82 -3.18 -12.81
N ILE A 114 -6.13 -3.30 -12.53
CA ILE A 114 -6.92 -4.48 -12.92
C ILE A 114 -6.95 -4.65 -14.45
N VAL A 115 -7.19 -3.59 -15.20
CA VAL A 115 -7.19 -3.61 -16.68
C VAL A 115 -5.81 -4.00 -17.23
N GLY A 116 -4.74 -3.42 -16.66
CA GLY A 116 -3.37 -3.75 -17.02
C GLY A 116 -3.00 -5.21 -16.77
N LEU A 117 -3.59 -5.83 -15.75
CA LEU A 117 -3.44 -7.27 -15.51
C LEU A 117 -4.21 -8.09 -16.53
N MET A 118 -5.45 -7.73 -16.85
CA MET A 118 -6.25 -8.42 -17.88
C MET A 118 -5.58 -8.39 -19.26
N HIS A 119 -5.00 -7.25 -19.66
CA HIS A 119 -4.21 -7.15 -20.89
C HIS A 119 -2.86 -7.87 -20.80
N GLY A 120 -2.27 -7.93 -19.60
CA GLY A 120 -1.01 -8.60 -19.34
C GLY A 120 -1.06 -10.12 -19.49
N GLN A 121 -2.23 -10.74 -19.37
CA GLN A 121 -2.41 -12.18 -19.48
C GLN A 121 -2.62 -12.71 -20.91
N GLN A 122 -2.84 -11.84 -21.91
CA GLN A 122 -3.27 -12.27 -23.25
C GLN A 122 -2.17 -12.55 -24.29
N GLY A 123 -0.89 -12.61 -23.94
CA GLY A 123 0.07 -13.22 -24.88
C GLY A 123 1.51 -12.78 -24.79
N THR A 124 2.25 -13.15 -23.76
CA THR A 124 3.71 -13.09 -23.87
C THR A 124 4.36 -14.21 -23.08
N ALA A 125 5.14 -15.03 -23.79
CA ALA A 125 5.91 -16.13 -23.25
C ALA A 125 6.76 -15.72 -22.02
N PRO A 126 6.97 -16.63 -21.06
CA PRO A 126 7.80 -16.40 -19.87
C PRO A 126 9.25 -16.16 -20.30
N GLY A 127 9.63 -14.89 -20.45
CA GLY A 127 10.98 -14.49 -20.84
C GLY A 127 11.12 -13.14 -21.55
N ALA A 128 10.06 -12.64 -22.22
CA ALA A 128 10.21 -11.47 -23.10
C ALA A 128 10.01 -10.08 -22.44
N ARG A 129 9.70 -10.00 -21.14
CA ARG A 129 9.49 -8.73 -20.42
C ARG A 129 10.71 -8.23 -19.64
N ARG A 130 11.93 -8.55 -20.11
CA ARG A 130 13.16 -7.98 -19.55
C ARG A 130 13.26 -6.50 -19.94
N GLY A 131 12.64 -5.62 -19.16
CA GLY A 131 12.96 -4.17 -19.15
C GLY A 131 11.96 -3.19 -19.75
N LYS A 132 10.77 -3.59 -20.20
CA LYS A 132 9.74 -2.62 -20.63
C LYS A 132 8.75 -2.39 -19.49
N ILE A 133 8.89 -1.24 -18.82
CA ILE A 133 7.86 -0.72 -17.91
C ILE A 133 6.55 -0.72 -18.72
N GLY A 134 5.55 -1.48 -18.25
CA GLY A 134 4.24 -1.51 -18.91
C GLY A 134 3.66 -0.11 -18.89
N LEU A 135 3.03 0.31 -19.99
CA LEU A 135 2.34 1.61 -20.09
C LEU A 135 1.40 1.83 -18.88
N GLU A 136 0.81 0.75 -18.39
CA GLU A 136 0.01 0.67 -17.17
C GLU A 136 0.73 1.19 -15.91
N SER A 137 2.00 0.80 -15.67
CA SER A 137 2.77 1.28 -14.52
C SER A 137 3.11 2.77 -14.64
N VAL A 138 3.30 3.27 -15.87
CA VAL A 138 3.53 4.70 -16.14
C VAL A 138 2.24 5.49 -15.88
N VAL A 139 1.08 4.97 -16.31
CA VAL A 139 -0.23 5.59 -16.08
C VAL A 139 -0.56 5.66 -14.59
N VAL A 140 -0.29 4.58 -13.83
CA VAL A 140 -0.47 4.57 -12.36
C VAL A 140 0.45 5.59 -11.69
N LEU A 141 1.71 5.69 -12.11
CA LEU A 141 2.64 6.70 -11.60
C LEU A 141 2.16 8.12 -11.92
N ALA A 142 1.68 8.36 -13.14
CA ALA A 142 1.14 9.66 -13.54
C ALA A 142 -0.11 10.02 -12.70
N LEU A 143 -1.04 9.08 -12.51
CA LEU A 143 -2.21 9.26 -11.64
C LEU A 143 -1.82 9.58 -10.20
N TYR A 144 -0.80 8.90 -9.66
CA TYR A 144 -0.28 9.18 -8.33
C TYR A 144 0.26 10.60 -8.22
N LEU A 145 1.06 11.05 -9.20
CA LEU A 145 1.58 12.42 -9.23
C LEU A 145 0.47 13.47 -9.37
N VAL A 146 -0.55 13.20 -10.19
CA VAL A 146 -1.73 14.07 -10.33
C VAL A 146 -2.50 14.14 -9.01
N CYS A 147 -2.68 13.01 -8.31
CA CYS A 147 -3.31 12.98 -7.01
C CYS A 147 -2.53 13.82 -5.99
N MET A 148 -1.21 13.65 -5.93
CA MET A 148 -0.33 14.40 -5.02
C MET A 148 -0.36 15.90 -5.33
N ALA A 149 -0.28 16.28 -6.60
CA ALA A 149 -0.37 17.68 -7.03
C ALA A 149 -1.76 18.27 -6.70
N GLY A 150 -2.83 17.53 -6.98
CA GLY A 150 -4.20 17.96 -6.68
C GLY A 150 -4.44 18.20 -5.20
N LEU A 151 -3.88 17.35 -4.33
CA LEU A 151 -3.94 17.54 -2.88
C LEU A 151 -3.11 18.75 -2.43
N TYR A 152 -1.89 18.90 -2.94
CA TYR A 152 -1.00 19.99 -2.57
C TYR A 152 -1.54 21.37 -3.01
N PHE A 153 -2.00 21.50 -4.25
CA PHE A 153 -2.50 22.76 -4.80
C PHE A 153 -3.96 23.06 -4.44
N GLY A 154 -4.79 22.02 -4.33
CA GLY A 154 -6.23 22.17 -4.11
C GLY A 154 -6.61 22.32 -2.63
N TRP A 155 -5.88 21.67 -1.71
CA TRP A 155 -6.26 21.61 -0.30
C TRP A 155 -5.11 21.76 0.70
N GLY A 156 -3.85 21.80 0.26
CA GLY A 156 -2.66 21.92 1.12
C GLY A 156 -2.43 23.28 1.78
N ARG A 157 -3.40 24.20 1.73
CA ARG A 157 -3.32 25.56 2.31
C ARG A 157 -4.37 25.87 3.40
N GLY A 158 -5.16 24.89 3.84
CA GLY A 158 -6.20 25.06 4.86
C GLY A 158 -5.84 24.46 6.20
#